data_AF-A0AAN7Y0C9-F1
#
_entry.id   AF-A0AAN7Y0C9-F1
#
_cell.length_a   1.000
_cell.length_b   1.000
_cell.length_c   1.000
_cell.angle_alpha   90.00
_cell.angle_beta   90.00
_cell.angle_gamma   90.00
#
_symmetry.space_group_name_H-M   'P 1'
#
loop_
_entity.id
_entity.type
_entity.pdbx_description
1 polymer ?
#
loop_
_entity_poly.entity_id
_entity_poly.type
_entity_poly.pdbx_seq_one_letter_code
_entity_poly.pdbx_strand_id
1 'polypeptide(L)'
;MFAELRFRDGQREKLSVKVEPDLSSLISGVEELRSTVKILLSGLVERERAGAGEEEEEEEEEEEESDEVDKEPQKPRLQPPAKKSKNT
;
A
#
# COMPACT_ATOMS: atom_id res chain seq x y z
N MET A 1 8.03 2.42 17.38
CA MET A 1 8.14 1.34 16.37
C MET A 1 9.41 1.56 15.55
N PHE A 2 10.12 0.50 15.16
CA PHE A 2 11.37 0.62 14.41
C PHE A 2 11.36 -0.31 13.19
N ALA A 3 11.94 0.16 12.10
CA ALA A 3 12.24 -0.61 10.89
C ALA A 3 13.67 -0.30 10.42
N GLU A 4 14.22 -1.15 9.58
CA GLU A 4 15.57 -0.99 9.05
C GLU A 4 15.58 -1.39 7.57
N LEU A 5 16.10 -0.50 6.73
CA LEU A 5 16.41 -0.79 5.34
C LEU A 5 17.88 -1.19 5.24
N ARG A 6 18.16 -2.29 4.53
CA ARG A 6 19.52 -2.74 4.23
C ARG A 6 19.76 -2.66 2.73
N PHE A 7 20.80 -1.95 2.36
CA PHE A 7 21.23 -1.80 0.98
C PHE A 7 22.17 -2.95 0.58
N ARG A 8 22.32 -3.17 -0.73
CA ARG A 8 23.20 -4.22 -1.29
C ARG A 8 24.68 -3.98 -1.00
N ASP A 9 25.07 -2.72 -0.82
CA ASP A 9 26.43 -2.31 -0.44
C ASP A 9 26.73 -2.49 1.06
N GLY A 10 25.76 -3.00 1.83
CA GLY A 10 25.88 -3.22 3.27
C GLY A 10 25.53 -2.01 4.12
N GLN A 11 25.20 -0.86 3.54
CA GLN A 11 24.68 0.29 4.28
C GLN A 11 23.32 -0.04 4.90
N ARG A 12 22.99 0.63 6.01
CA ARG A 12 21.78 0.37 6.78
C ARG A 12 21.18 1.70 7.21
N GLU A 13 19.89 1.86 6.96
CA GLU A 13 19.13 3.04 7.34
C GLU A 13 18.01 2.65 8.31
N LYS A 14 17.96 3.31 9.46
CA LYS A 14 16.95 3.04 10.48
C LYS A 14 15.81 4.02 10.35
N LEU A 15 14.60 3.49 10.38
CA LEU A 15 13.35 4.23 10.40
C LEU A 15 12.72 4.05 11.78
N SER A 16 12.24 5.14 12.37
CA SER A 16 11.54 5.09 13.65
C SER A 16 10.28 5.94 13.58
N VAL A 17 9.16 5.33 13.98
CA VAL A 17 7.88 6.03 14.14
C VAL A 17 7.52 6.00 15.62
N LYS A 18 7.18 7.17 16.17
CA LYS A 18 6.73 7.27 17.55
C LYS A 18 5.31 6.73 17.65
N VAL A 19 5.09 5.79 18.56
CA VAL A 19 3.78 5.15 18.78
C VAL A 19 3.53 5.12 20.29
N GLU A 20 2.37 5.62 20.68
CA GLU A 20 1.85 5.59 22.05
C GLU A 20 1.19 4.22 22.34
N PRO A 21 0.99 3.81 23.61
CA PRO A 21 0.51 2.48 23.96
C PRO A 21 -1.02 2.32 23.77
N ASP A 22 -1.52 2.67 22.59
CA ASP A 22 -2.92 2.54 22.20
C ASP A 22 -3.07 2.10 20.73
N LEU A 23 -4.23 1.53 20.41
CA LEU A 23 -4.48 0.95 19.08
C LEU A 23 -4.55 2.01 17.98
N SER A 24 -5.07 3.20 18.28
CA SER A 24 -5.20 4.26 17.28
C SER A 24 -3.81 4.78 16.88
N SER A 25 -2.93 5.01 17.87
CA SER A 25 -1.55 5.40 17.62
C SER A 25 -0.78 4.31 16.85
N LEU A 26 -1.04 3.03 17.14
CA LEU A 26 -0.44 1.93 16.38
C LEU A 26 -0.88 1.91 14.92
N ILE A 27 -2.18 2.06 14.64
CA ILE A 27 -2.71 2.10 13.27
C ILE A 27 -2.11 3.28 12.50
N SER A 28 -2.16 4.48 13.07
CA SER A 28 -1.55 5.67 12.46
C SER A 28 -0.05 5.49 12.23
N GLY A 29 0.66 4.90 13.20
CA GLY A 29 2.09 4.64 13.09
C GLY A 29 2.46 3.63 11.99
N VAL A 30 1.60 2.65 11.73
CA VAL A 30 1.76 1.72 10.60
C VAL A 30 1.57 2.43 9.26
N GLU A 31 0.54 3.27 9.14
CA GLU A 31 0.30 4.04 7.90
C GLU A 31 1.40 5.09 7.64
N GLU A 32 1.91 5.73 8.69
CA GLU A 32 3.07 6.63 8.62
C GLU A 32 4.29 5.87 8.13
N LEU A 33 4.62 4.74 8.76
CA LEU A 33 5.77 3.92 8.35
C LEU A 33 5.63 3.45 6.90
N ARG A 34 4.45 3.00 6.48
CA ARG A 34 4.16 2.60 5.11
C ARG A 34 4.41 3.74 4.12
N SER A 35 3.92 4.93 4.43
CA SER A 35 4.09 6.12 3.58
C SER A 35 5.56 6.52 3.47
N THR A 36 6.28 6.53 4.59
CA THR A 36 7.73 6.80 4.62
C THR A 36 8.51 5.78 3.78
N VAL A 37 8.20 4.48 3.93
CA VAL A 37 8.84 3.41 3.15
C VAL A 37 8.52 3.57 1.66
N LYS A 38 7.28 3.89 1.29
CA LYS A 38 6.90 4.13 -0.11
C LYS A 38 7.75 5.24 -0.73
N ILE A 39 7.82 6.40 -0.06
CA ILE A 39 8.59 7.55 -0.55
C ILE A 39 10.07 7.19 -0.70
N LEU A 40 10.64 6.53 0.30
CA LEU A 40 12.05 6.15 0.30
C LEU A 40 12.36 5.20 -0.87
N LEU A 41 11.57 4.13 -1.02
CA LEU A 41 11.79 3.16 -2.09
C LEU A 41 11.56 3.76 -3.49
N SER A 42 10.53 4.60 -3.66
CA SER A 42 10.31 5.34 -4.91
C SER A 42 11.53 6.20 -5.28
N GLY A 43 12.06 6.98 -4.33
CA GLY A 43 13.25 7.80 -4.57
C GLY A 43 14.51 6.98 -4.88
N LEU A 44 14.62 5.76 -4.37
CA LEU A 44 15.72 4.85 -4.74
C LEU A 44 15.59 4.34 -6.17
N VAL A 45 14.38 3.97 -6.59
CA VAL A 45 14.11 3.53 -7.97
C VAL A 45 14.35 4.68 -8.95
N GLU A 46 13.87 5.89 -8.64
CA GLU A 46 14.10 7.07 -9.48
C GLU A 46 15.60 7.37 -9.64
N ARG A 47 16.38 7.28 -8.55
CA ARG A 47 17.83 7.47 -8.61
C ARG A 47 18.53 6.39 -9.45
N GLU A 48 18.07 5.15 -9.36
CA GLU A 48 18.59 4.05 -10.17
C GLU A 48 18.28 4.28 -11.66
N ARG A 49 17.06 4.71 -12.00
CA ARG A 49 16.65 5.06 -13.37
C ARG A 49 17.48 6.22 -13.93
N ALA A 50 17.64 7.30 -13.16
CA ALA A 50 18.45 8.45 -13.58
C ALA A 50 19.94 8.11 -13.78
N GLY A 51 20.47 7.14 -13.01
CA GLY A 51 21.84 6.66 -13.16
C GLY A 51 22.05 5.72 -14.36
N ALA A 52 20.99 5.11 -14.88
CA ALA A 52 21.07 4.12 -15.96
C ALA A 52 21.08 4.72 -17.38
N GLY A 53 20.86 6.03 -17.52
CA GLY A 53 20.62 6.65 -18.82
C GLY A 53 19.17 6.43 -19.25
N GLU A 54 18.48 7.52 -19.55
CA GLU A 54 17.05 7.56 -19.86
C GLU A 54 16.73 6.73 -21.12
N GLU A 55 16.05 5.60 -20.93
CA GLU A 55 15.01 5.17 -21.87
C GLU A 55 13.70 5.66 -21.25
N GLU A 56 13.26 6.86 -21.67
CA GLU A 56 11.94 7.40 -21.39
C GLU A 56 10.90 6.44 -21.97
N GLU A 57 10.27 5.61 -21.13
CA GLU A 57 8.96 5.07 -21.46
C GLU A 57 7.96 6.18 -21.23
N GLU A 58 7.47 6.77 -22.33
CA GLU A 58 6.31 7.66 -22.38
C GLU A 58 5.19 7.02 -21.54
N GLU A 59 4.78 7.69 -20.46
CA GLU A 59 3.53 7.38 -19.78
C GLU A 59 2.40 7.74 -20.78
N GLU A 60 1.88 6.76 -21.50
CA GLU A 60 0.61 6.91 -22.20
C GLU A 60 -0.45 7.28 -21.15
N GLU A 61 -0.89 8.54 -21.19
CA GLU A 61 -2.06 9.03 -20.49
C GLU A 61 -3.27 8.19 -20.94
N GLU A 62 -3.63 7.15 -20.19
CA GLU A 62 -4.93 6.51 -20.34
C GLU A 62 -6.00 7.54 -19.92
N GLU A 63 -6.61 8.16 -20.93
CA GLU A 63 -7.71 9.11 -20.79
C GLU A 63 -8.80 8.54 -19.86
N GLU A 64 -9.12 9.28 -18.80
CA GLU A 64 -10.26 8.97 -17.94
C GLU A 64 -11.57 9.11 -18.73
N GLU A 65 -12.13 7.98 -19.19
CA GLU A 65 -13.54 7.91 -19.56
C GLU A 65 -14.39 7.90 -18.29
N SER A 66 -14.64 9.11 -17.78
CA SER A 66 -15.63 9.40 -16.76
C SER A 66 -17.04 9.11 -17.31
N ASP A 67 -17.59 7.94 -16.98
CA ASP A 67 -19.03 7.70 -17.13
C ASP A 67 -19.70 7.66 -15.74
N GLU A 68 -20.20 8.84 -15.37
CA GLU A 68 -21.01 9.11 -14.19
C GLU A 68 -22.40 8.46 -14.38
N VAL A 69 -22.59 7.23 -13.88
CA VAL A 69 -23.93 6.63 -13.78
C VAL A 69 -24.32 6.46 -12.31
N ASP A 70 -24.83 7.57 -11.79
CA ASP A 70 -25.65 7.67 -10.58
C ASP A 70 -26.85 6.70 -10.66
N LYS A 71 -26.95 5.78 -9.69
CA LYS A 71 -28.09 5.55 -8.77
C LYS A 71 -28.22 4.09 -8.33
N GLU A 72 -27.86 3.86 -7.07
CA GLU A 72 -28.31 2.71 -6.28
C GLU A 72 -29.86 2.70 -6.16
N PRO A 73 -30.50 1.53 -5.98
CA PRO A 73 -30.94 1.26 -4.61
C PRO A 73 -30.92 -0.23 -4.18
N GLN A 74 -30.25 -0.47 -3.05
CA GLN A 74 -30.67 -1.30 -1.90
C GLN A 74 -31.12 -2.77 -2.06
N LYS A 75 -30.30 -3.64 -1.43
CA LYS A 75 -30.61 -4.81 -0.55
C LYS A 75 -30.98 -6.16 -1.23
N PRO A 76 -30.84 -7.33 -0.55
CA PRO A 76 -30.49 -7.57 0.87
C PRO A 76 -29.32 -8.55 1.13
N ARG A 77 -28.87 -8.55 2.39
CA ARG A 77 -27.94 -9.52 2.99
C ARG A 77 -28.45 -10.96 2.84
N LEU A 78 -27.63 -11.84 2.27
CA LEU A 78 -27.83 -13.28 2.36
C LEU A 78 -26.63 -13.90 3.09
N GLN A 79 -26.89 -14.36 4.31
CA GLN A 79 -25.96 -15.05 5.20
C GLN A 79 -25.36 -16.30 4.53
N PRO A 80 -24.16 -16.76 4.94
CA PRO A 80 -23.65 -18.04 4.48
C PRO A 80 -24.58 -19.17 4.93
N PRO A 81 -24.90 -20.16 4.06
CA PRO A 81 -25.81 -21.24 4.42
C PRO A 81 -25.26 -22.04 5.59
N ALA A 82 -26.06 -22.14 6.65
CA ALA A 82 -25.79 -23.00 7.79
C ALA A 82 -25.89 -24.48 7.38
N LYS A 83 -24.83 -25.22 7.75
CA LYS A 83 -24.67 -26.67 7.96
C LYS A 83 -25.89 -27.57 7.63
N LYS A 84 -25.69 -28.53 6.72
CA LYS A 84 -26.43 -29.81 6.74
C LYS A 84 -25.48 -30.93 7.15
N SER A 85 -25.69 -31.49 8.34
CA SER A 85 -25.14 -32.79 8.75
C SER A 85 -26.16 -33.87 8.42
N LYS A 86 -25.78 -34.96 7.72
CA LYS A 86 -26.26 -36.33 7.97
C LYS A 86 -25.57 -37.33 7.03
N ASN A 87 -24.59 -38.08 7.53
CA ASN A 87 -24.27 -39.38 6.96
C ASN A 87 -24.55 -40.42 8.05
N THR A 88 -25.57 -41.23 7.79
CA THR A 88 -25.79 -42.54 8.41
C THR A 88 -24.97 -43.56 7.64
#